data_AF-A0A0F0CCJ1-F1
#
_entry.id   AF-A0A0F0CCJ1-F1
#
_cell.length_a   1.000
_cell.length_b   1.000
_cell.length_c   1.000
_cell.angle_alpha   90.00
_cell.angle_beta   90.00
_cell.angle_gamma   90.00
#
_symmetry.space_group_name_H-M   'P 1'
#
loop_
_entity.id
_entity.type
_entity.pdbx_description
1 polymer ?
#
loop_
_entity_poly.entity_id
_entity_poly.type
_entity_poly.pdbx_seq_one_letter_code
_entity_poly.pdbx_strand_id
1 'polypeptide(L)'
;MDQNYKLELYKNVIRVKRFMGFKDFQCGINLVKTFESTGVKVEVLPFKTPGLRGMAAIGKNPHPDVILLNSARTFREQNFDCGHEAMHLALHRHTGRSTFNCFNEVAAPNQDPFLEWQANEGAAEFLMPFREFIPMLYDLVRKHPDQVAIEDFVNIACDTYLVPKAAVKYRIENLKYEILQYYAGIKLEDIKILSKKQQEKQGLRAESFIDIFDHINEKSHPCRRRNDF
;
A
#
# COMPACT_ATOMS: atom_id res chain seq x y z
N MET A 1 -9.79 23.53 11.41
CA MET A 1 -8.73 22.50 11.39
C MET A 1 -8.86 21.73 10.09
N ASP A 2 -7.82 21.68 9.25
CA ASP A 2 -7.86 20.87 8.02
C ASP A 2 -7.93 19.38 8.39
N GLN A 3 -8.87 18.66 7.78
CA GLN A 3 -9.05 17.23 7.99
C GLN A 3 -7.83 16.44 7.47
N ASN A 4 -7.29 15.54 8.30
CA ASN A 4 -6.17 14.66 7.92
C ASN A 4 -6.69 13.32 7.41
N TYR A 5 -6.94 13.24 6.09
CA TYR A 5 -7.50 12.04 5.47
C TYR A 5 -6.60 10.80 5.58
N LYS A 6 -5.26 10.95 5.59
CA LYS A 6 -4.33 9.80 5.71
C LYS A 6 -4.40 9.19 7.11
N LEU A 7 -4.36 10.04 8.14
CA LEU A 7 -4.49 9.59 9.52
C LEU A 7 -5.87 8.96 9.81
N GLU A 8 -6.94 9.57 9.30
CA GLU A 8 -8.29 8.99 9.43
C GLU A 8 -8.41 7.64 8.69
N LEU A 9 -7.81 7.52 7.49
CA LEU A 9 -7.74 6.26 6.76
C LEU A 9 -7.04 5.17 7.59
N TYR A 10 -5.88 5.47 8.19
CA TYR A 10 -5.15 4.50 9.02
C TYR A 10 -5.96 4.04 10.24
N LYS A 11 -6.69 4.96 10.90
CA LYS A 11 -7.62 4.58 11.98
C LYS A 11 -8.73 3.66 11.48
N ASN A 12 -9.27 3.93 10.30
CA ASN A 12 -10.30 3.08 9.69
C ASN A 12 -9.76 1.70 9.33
N VAL A 13 -8.54 1.60 8.79
CA VAL A 13 -7.88 0.32 8.51
C VAL A 13 -7.74 -0.54 9.77
N ILE A 14 -7.36 0.06 10.92
CA ILE A 14 -7.33 -0.66 12.21
C ILE A 14 -8.71 -1.19 12.59
N ARG A 15 -9.77 -0.39 12.40
CA ARG A 15 -11.15 -0.82 12.67
C ARG A 15 -11.54 -2.00 11.78
N VAL A 16 -11.17 -1.96 10.49
CA VAL A 16 -11.43 -3.06 9.55
C VAL A 16 -10.67 -4.32 9.96
N LYS A 17 -9.39 -4.21 10.32
CA LYS A 17 -8.61 -5.35 10.84
C LYS A 17 -9.27 -6.01 12.05
N ARG A 18 -9.65 -5.20 13.05
CA ARG A 18 -10.32 -5.71 14.26
C ARG A 18 -11.66 -6.37 13.93
N PHE A 19 -12.45 -5.78 13.03
CA PHE A 19 -13.70 -6.36 12.57
C PHE A 19 -13.49 -7.74 11.92
N MET A 20 -12.38 -7.91 11.19
CA MET A 20 -11.98 -9.18 10.58
C MET A 20 -11.28 -10.14 11.55
N GLY A 21 -11.13 -9.78 12.83
CA GLY A 21 -10.51 -10.62 13.85
C GLY A 21 -8.98 -10.58 13.90
N PHE A 22 -8.34 -9.64 13.20
CA PHE A 22 -6.88 -9.46 13.22
C PHE A 22 -6.43 -8.50 14.31
N LYS A 23 -5.17 -8.64 14.74
CA LYS A 23 -4.51 -7.62 15.58
C LYS A 23 -4.20 -6.37 14.76
N ASP A 24 -4.19 -5.21 15.42
CA ASP A 24 -4.02 -3.89 14.80
C ASP A 24 -2.87 -3.83 13.78
N PHE A 25 -1.72 -4.40 14.10
CA PHE A 25 -0.52 -4.37 13.26
C PHE A 25 -0.10 -5.76 12.79
N GLN A 26 -1.03 -6.72 12.73
CA GLN A 26 -0.73 -8.06 12.22
C GLN A 26 -0.25 -8.03 10.76
N CYS A 27 0.85 -8.71 10.49
CA CYS A 27 1.47 -8.87 9.16
C CYS A 27 1.25 -10.29 8.63
N GLY A 28 1.67 -10.55 7.38
CA GLY A 28 1.59 -11.88 6.77
C GLY A 28 0.15 -12.37 6.52
N ILE A 29 -0.78 -11.45 6.30
CA ILE A 29 -2.19 -11.78 6.10
C ILE A 29 -2.39 -12.22 4.64
N ASN A 30 -2.87 -13.45 4.45
CA ASN A 30 -3.40 -13.95 3.19
C ASN A 30 -4.90 -13.71 3.15
N LEU A 31 -5.32 -12.57 2.59
CA LEU A 31 -6.72 -12.16 2.53
C LEU A 31 -7.57 -13.07 1.64
N VAL A 32 -7.00 -13.55 0.53
CA VAL A 32 -7.68 -14.49 -0.38
C VAL A 32 -8.10 -15.74 0.40
N LYS A 33 -7.17 -16.35 1.14
CA LYS A 33 -7.44 -17.51 1.99
C LYS A 33 -8.34 -17.18 3.18
N THR A 34 -8.16 -16.00 3.78
CA THR A 34 -8.99 -15.57 4.92
C THR A 34 -10.45 -15.57 4.51
N PHE A 35 -10.77 -14.97 3.36
CA PHE A 35 -12.15 -14.82 2.94
C PHE A 35 -12.85 -16.12 2.56
N GLU A 36 -12.13 -17.21 2.24
CA GLU A 36 -12.69 -18.57 2.06
C GLU A 36 -13.54 -19.02 3.27
N SER A 37 -13.23 -18.50 4.46
CA SER A 37 -13.91 -18.83 5.72
C SER A 37 -14.87 -17.73 6.22
N THR A 38 -15.23 -16.76 5.37
CA THR A 38 -16.01 -15.58 5.78
C THR A 38 -17.28 -15.39 4.94
N GLY A 39 -18.05 -14.34 5.25
CA GLY A 39 -19.22 -13.91 4.48
C GLY A 39 -18.92 -13.17 3.17
N VAL A 40 -17.65 -13.03 2.75
CA VAL A 40 -17.28 -12.45 1.45
C VAL A 40 -16.87 -13.58 0.51
N LYS A 41 -17.48 -13.65 -0.68
CA LYS A 41 -17.14 -14.64 -1.69
C LYS A 41 -15.99 -14.14 -2.56
N VAL A 42 -14.89 -14.87 -2.61
CA VAL A 42 -13.74 -14.57 -3.48
C VAL A 42 -13.66 -15.59 -4.61
N GLU A 43 -13.52 -15.12 -5.84
CA GLU A 43 -13.33 -15.97 -7.02
C GLU A 43 -12.18 -15.46 -7.88
N VAL A 44 -11.41 -16.38 -8.47
CA VAL A 44 -10.28 -16.08 -9.35
C VAL A 44 -10.66 -16.46 -10.78
N LEU A 45 -10.72 -15.48 -11.69
CA LEU A 45 -11.26 -15.65 -13.03
C LEU A 45 -10.33 -15.07 -14.11
N PRO A 46 -10.31 -15.64 -15.33
CA PRO A 46 -9.54 -15.08 -16.44
C PRO A 46 -10.23 -13.81 -16.97
N PHE A 47 -9.75 -12.65 -16.55
CA PHE A 47 -10.26 -11.38 -17.07
C PHE A 47 -9.76 -11.14 -18.50
N LYS A 48 -10.68 -10.78 -19.40
CA LYS A 48 -10.35 -10.43 -20.79
C LYS A 48 -10.13 -8.93 -20.99
N THR A 49 -10.61 -8.12 -20.06
CA THR A 49 -10.48 -6.65 -20.11
C THR A 49 -9.04 -6.26 -19.79
N PRO A 50 -8.32 -5.61 -20.73
CA PRO A 50 -6.96 -5.18 -20.49
C PRO A 50 -6.86 -4.27 -19.26
N GLY A 51 -5.88 -4.56 -18.40
CA GLY A 51 -5.59 -3.76 -17.21
C GLY A 51 -6.53 -3.92 -16.03
N LEU A 52 -7.62 -4.69 -16.13
CA LEU A 52 -8.47 -5.01 -14.98
C LEU A 52 -7.76 -6.03 -14.07
N ARG A 53 -7.61 -5.69 -12.79
CA ARG A 53 -6.91 -6.49 -11.78
C ARG A 53 -7.85 -7.19 -10.82
N GLY A 54 -8.87 -6.46 -10.38
CA GLY A 54 -9.87 -6.91 -9.41
C GLY A 54 -11.19 -6.19 -9.62
N MET A 55 -12.25 -6.75 -9.04
CA MET A 55 -13.54 -6.11 -8.91
C MET A 55 -14.18 -6.47 -7.58
N ALA A 56 -14.86 -5.52 -6.94
CA ALA A 56 -15.75 -5.78 -5.83
C ALA A 56 -17.21 -5.50 -6.22
N ALA A 57 -18.12 -6.38 -5.83
CA ALA A 57 -19.55 -6.19 -5.96
C ALA A 57 -20.22 -6.25 -4.59
N ILE A 58 -21.03 -5.25 -4.28
CA ILE A 58 -21.74 -5.18 -3.01
C ILE A 58 -22.94 -6.13 -3.05
N GLY A 59 -22.95 -7.08 -2.12
CA GLY A 59 -24.06 -8.00 -1.89
C GLY A 59 -25.23 -7.32 -1.20
N LYS A 60 -26.43 -7.87 -1.43
CA LYS A 60 -27.63 -7.56 -0.65
C LYS A 60 -28.14 -8.85 -0.05
N ASN A 61 -28.37 -8.85 1.27
CA ASN A 61 -28.89 -10.00 1.99
C ASN A 61 -30.07 -10.63 1.21
N PRO A 62 -30.03 -11.95 0.92
CA PRO A 62 -29.09 -12.96 1.45
C PRO A 62 -27.77 -13.15 0.69
N HIS A 63 -27.53 -12.39 -0.39
CA HIS A 63 -26.33 -12.53 -1.19
C HIS A 63 -25.11 -11.87 -0.53
N PRO A 64 -23.96 -12.57 -0.48
CA PRO A 64 -22.73 -12.02 0.07
C PRO A 64 -22.12 -10.94 -0.82
N ASP A 65 -21.22 -10.14 -0.26
CA ASP A 65 -20.30 -9.34 -1.06
C ASP A 65 -19.39 -10.28 -1.88
N VAL A 66 -19.01 -9.86 -3.08
CA VAL A 66 -18.17 -10.65 -4.00
C VAL A 66 -16.92 -9.88 -4.37
N ILE A 67 -15.76 -10.53 -4.31
CA ILE A 67 -14.49 -10.04 -4.86
C ILE A 67 -14.07 -10.99 -5.99
N LEU A 68 -13.83 -10.43 -7.17
CA LEU A 68 -13.29 -11.16 -8.33
C LEU A 68 -11.85 -10.72 -8.55
N LEU A 69 -10.94 -11.67 -8.73
CA LEU A 69 -9.51 -11.42 -8.95
C LEU A 69 -9.07 -11.98 -10.29
N ASN A 70 -8.16 -11.28 -10.97
CA ASN A 70 -7.64 -11.72 -12.25
C ASN A 70 -6.68 -12.92 -12.09
N SER A 71 -7.01 -14.03 -12.74
CA SER A 71 -6.22 -15.27 -12.70
C SER A 71 -4.84 -15.17 -13.34
N ALA A 72 -4.57 -14.14 -14.15
CA ALA A 72 -3.26 -13.91 -14.75
C ALA A 72 -2.24 -13.29 -13.76
N ARG A 73 -2.69 -12.89 -12.57
CA ARG A 73 -1.86 -12.24 -11.54
C ARG A 73 -1.28 -13.29 -10.59
N THR A 74 -0.09 -13.02 -10.08
CA THR A 74 0.56 -13.88 -9.08
C THR A 74 -0.23 -13.88 -7.77
N PHE A 75 -0.01 -14.89 -6.92
CA PHE A 75 -0.62 -14.95 -5.59
C PHE A 75 -0.43 -13.66 -4.79
N ARG A 76 0.77 -13.07 -4.79
CA ARG A 76 1.07 -11.83 -4.05
C ARG A 76 0.30 -10.64 -4.60
N GLU A 77 0.22 -10.53 -5.93
CA GLU A 77 -0.58 -9.49 -6.58
C GLU A 77 -2.06 -9.66 -6.26
N GLN A 78 -2.61 -10.87 -6.38
CA GLN A 78 -3.99 -11.18 -6.03
C GLN A 78 -4.29 -10.87 -4.56
N ASN A 79 -3.35 -11.13 -3.64
CA ASN A 79 -3.51 -10.80 -2.23
C ASN A 79 -3.60 -9.29 -2.00
N PHE A 80 -2.77 -8.49 -2.69
CA PHE A 80 -2.83 -7.04 -2.63
C PHE A 80 -4.11 -6.48 -3.29
N ASP A 81 -4.47 -7.00 -4.47
CA ASP A 81 -5.70 -6.62 -5.18
C ASP A 81 -6.94 -6.97 -4.32
N CYS A 82 -6.94 -8.12 -3.66
CA CYS A 82 -7.99 -8.51 -2.70
C CYS A 82 -8.09 -7.53 -1.52
N GLY A 83 -6.95 -7.07 -0.99
CA GLY A 83 -6.92 -6.01 0.03
C GLY A 83 -7.49 -4.69 -0.47
N HIS A 84 -7.19 -4.31 -1.70
CA HIS A 84 -7.74 -3.11 -2.35
C HIS A 84 -9.27 -3.20 -2.48
N GLU A 85 -9.79 -4.30 -3.02
CA GLU A 85 -11.25 -4.51 -3.15
C GLU A 85 -11.95 -4.59 -1.78
N ALA A 86 -11.31 -5.20 -0.78
CA ALA A 86 -11.83 -5.24 0.58
C ALA A 86 -11.95 -3.84 1.20
N MET A 87 -11.01 -2.92 0.91
CA MET A 87 -11.12 -1.54 1.36
C MET A 87 -12.28 -0.80 0.68
N HIS A 88 -12.55 -1.07 -0.60
CA HIS A 88 -13.75 -0.54 -1.25
C HIS A 88 -15.04 -0.99 -0.58
N LEU A 89 -15.17 -2.30 -0.29
CA LEU A 89 -16.34 -2.83 0.41
C LEU A 89 -16.49 -2.25 1.82
N ALA A 90 -15.39 -2.13 2.55
CA ALA A 90 -15.40 -1.66 3.94
C ALA A 90 -15.66 -0.15 4.06
N LEU A 91 -15.06 0.66 3.20
CA LEU A 91 -15.04 2.12 3.35
C LEU A 91 -16.05 2.84 2.44
N HIS A 92 -16.37 2.27 1.27
CA HIS A 92 -17.04 2.99 0.19
C HIS A 92 -18.44 2.46 -0.13
N ARG A 93 -18.93 1.43 0.58
CA ARG A 93 -20.26 0.83 0.30
C ARG A 93 -21.46 1.79 0.38
N HIS A 94 -21.31 2.92 1.08
CA HIS A 94 -22.36 3.93 1.23
C HIS A 94 -22.39 4.99 0.12
N THR A 95 -21.50 4.88 -0.88
CA THR A 95 -21.39 5.85 -1.99
C THR A 95 -22.47 5.71 -3.06
N GLY A 96 -23.37 4.73 -2.94
CA GLY A 96 -24.42 4.46 -3.93
C GLY A 96 -23.96 3.65 -5.15
N ARG A 97 -22.66 3.30 -5.23
CA ARG A 97 -22.12 2.38 -6.25
C ARG A 97 -22.48 0.94 -5.92
N SER A 98 -22.78 0.13 -6.94
CA SER A 98 -23.00 -1.32 -6.80
C SER A 98 -21.71 -2.13 -7.00
N THR A 99 -20.76 -1.59 -7.75
CA THR A 99 -19.47 -2.24 -8.05
C THR A 99 -18.30 -1.26 -7.97
N PHE A 100 -17.13 -1.81 -7.67
CA PHE A 100 -15.83 -1.16 -7.73
C PHE A 100 -14.91 -2.00 -8.63
N ASN A 101 -14.05 -1.36 -9.41
CA ASN A 101 -13.17 -2.02 -10.36
C ASN A 101 -11.77 -1.46 -10.17
N CYS A 102 -10.75 -2.31 -10.06
CA CYS A 102 -9.36 -1.89 -10.00
C CYS A 102 -8.67 -2.04 -11.36
N PHE A 103 -8.23 -0.94 -11.96
CA PHE A 103 -7.50 -0.91 -13.23
C PHE A 103 -6.01 -0.60 -13.07
N ASN A 104 -5.23 -0.89 -14.12
CA ASN A 104 -3.80 -0.55 -14.19
C ASN A 104 -3.53 0.96 -14.14
N GLU A 105 -4.45 1.78 -14.66
CA GLU A 105 -4.32 3.22 -14.76
C GLU A 105 -5.35 3.92 -13.88
N VAL A 106 -4.92 4.93 -13.13
CA VAL A 106 -5.75 5.75 -12.20
C VAL A 106 -6.84 6.56 -12.94
N ALA A 107 -6.80 6.59 -14.28
CA ALA A 107 -7.67 7.39 -15.15
C ALA A 107 -8.63 6.54 -16.00
N ALA A 108 -8.91 5.29 -15.61
CA ALA A 108 -9.98 4.54 -16.27
C ALA A 108 -11.33 5.27 -16.07
N PRO A 109 -12.17 5.37 -17.11
CA PRO A 109 -13.42 6.12 -17.04
C PRO A 109 -14.31 5.62 -15.88
N ASN A 110 -14.82 6.56 -15.06
CA ASN A 110 -15.71 6.36 -13.90
C ASN A 110 -15.06 5.91 -12.56
N GLN A 111 -13.74 5.90 -12.42
CA GLN A 111 -13.09 5.76 -11.11
C GLN A 111 -13.03 7.12 -10.37
N ASP A 112 -13.32 7.14 -9.07
CA ASP A 112 -13.13 8.33 -8.22
C ASP A 112 -11.70 8.30 -7.66
N PRO A 113 -10.82 9.25 -8.06
CA PRO A 113 -9.41 9.22 -7.65
C PRO A 113 -9.21 9.22 -6.14
N PHE A 114 -10.12 9.83 -5.38
CA PHE A 114 -10.02 9.85 -3.93
C PHE A 114 -10.36 8.48 -3.32
N LEU A 115 -11.41 7.83 -3.81
CA LEU A 115 -11.79 6.48 -3.35
C LEU A 115 -10.72 5.45 -3.72
N GLU A 116 -10.17 5.52 -4.94
CA GLU A 116 -9.07 4.64 -5.38
C GLU A 116 -7.81 4.86 -4.53
N TRP A 117 -7.48 6.12 -4.21
CA TRP A 117 -6.39 6.43 -3.28
C TRP A 117 -6.65 5.81 -1.90
N GLN A 118 -7.86 5.95 -1.35
CA GLN A 118 -8.22 5.35 -0.06
C GLN A 118 -8.11 3.83 -0.08
N ALA A 119 -8.55 3.17 -1.17
CA ALA A 119 -8.48 1.73 -1.30
C ALA A 119 -7.05 1.23 -1.44
N ASN A 120 -6.23 1.87 -2.28
CA ASN A 120 -4.84 1.49 -2.49
C ASN A 120 -3.96 1.75 -1.25
N GLU A 121 -4.04 2.95 -0.66
CA GLU A 121 -3.30 3.28 0.57
C GLU A 121 -3.83 2.50 1.77
N GLY A 122 -5.14 2.24 1.82
CA GLY A 122 -5.78 1.42 2.84
C GLY A 122 -5.30 -0.04 2.77
N ALA A 123 -5.22 -0.63 1.58
CA ALA A 123 -4.68 -1.97 1.39
C ALA A 123 -3.19 -2.05 1.78
N ALA A 124 -2.42 -1.00 1.44
CA ALA A 124 -1.03 -0.91 1.83
C ALA A 124 -0.85 -0.82 3.36
N GLU A 125 -1.63 -0.01 4.07
CA GLU A 125 -1.61 0.02 5.54
C GLU A 125 -2.15 -1.28 6.15
N PHE A 126 -3.13 -1.91 5.53
CA PHE A 126 -3.69 -3.17 6.01
C PHE A 126 -2.65 -4.29 5.93
N LEU A 127 -1.96 -4.44 4.80
CA LEU A 127 -1.00 -5.54 4.60
C LEU A 127 0.40 -5.20 5.14
N MET A 128 0.81 -3.93 5.07
CA MET A 128 2.11 -3.40 5.48
C MET A 128 1.92 -2.23 6.47
N PRO A 129 1.45 -2.49 7.70
CA PRO A 129 1.18 -1.42 8.67
C PRO A 129 2.44 -0.63 8.93
N PHE A 130 2.35 0.71 8.88
CA PHE A 130 3.56 1.55 8.95
C PHE A 130 4.37 1.31 10.24
N ARG A 131 3.66 0.92 11.31
CA ARG A 131 4.24 0.61 12.62
C ARG A 131 5.14 -0.62 12.66
N GLU A 132 4.99 -1.54 11.71
CA GLU A 132 5.89 -2.69 11.55
C GLU A 132 6.85 -2.47 10.37
N PHE A 133 6.35 -1.83 9.32
CA PHE A 133 7.11 -1.58 8.09
C PHE A 133 8.33 -0.69 8.31
N ILE A 134 8.17 0.44 9.01
CA ILE A 134 9.25 1.40 9.21
C ILE A 134 10.36 0.83 10.11
N PRO A 135 10.08 0.20 11.27
CA PRO A 135 11.12 -0.44 12.06
C PRO A 135 11.86 -1.54 11.30
N MET A 136 11.14 -2.39 10.56
CA MET A 136 11.75 -3.43 9.73
C MET A 136 12.70 -2.86 8.67
N LEU A 137 12.28 -1.79 8.00
CA LEU A 137 13.14 -1.07 7.05
C LEU A 137 14.40 -0.57 7.75
N TYR A 138 14.25 0.11 8.90
CA TYR A 138 15.38 0.65 9.66
C TYR A 138 16.35 -0.45 10.15
N ASP A 139 15.83 -1.60 10.58
CA ASP A 139 16.66 -2.69 11.09
C ASP A 139 17.47 -3.40 10.01
N LEU A 140 16.89 -3.58 8.82
CA LEU A 140 17.54 -4.27 7.71
C LEU A 140 18.46 -3.35 6.91
N VAL A 141 18.02 -2.11 6.67
CA VAL A 141 18.71 -1.17 5.78
C VAL A 141 19.64 -0.23 6.54
N ARG A 142 19.38 -0.02 7.84
CA ARG A 142 20.16 0.87 8.72
C ARG A 142 20.24 2.30 8.16
N LYS A 143 21.23 3.07 8.64
CA LYS A 143 21.47 4.48 8.28
C LYS A 143 22.25 4.67 6.99
N HIS A 144 22.80 3.60 6.41
CA HIS A 144 23.63 3.64 5.20
C HIS A 144 23.08 2.67 4.13
N PRO A 145 21.87 2.91 3.62
CA PRO A 145 21.29 2.15 2.50
C PRO A 145 22.20 2.18 1.27
N ASP A 146 22.42 1.02 0.67
CA ASP A 146 22.81 0.90 -0.73
C ASP A 146 21.70 0.20 -1.53
N GLN A 147 21.85 0.15 -2.85
CA GLN A 147 20.85 -0.46 -3.74
C GLN A 147 20.60 -1.94 -3.42
N VAL A 148 21.65 -2.66 -2.97
CA VAL A 148 21.56 -4.08 -2.62
C VAL A 148 20.73 -4.24 -1.36
N ALA A 149 21.03 -3.49 -0.30
CA ALA A 149 20.29 -3.51 0.96
C ALA A 149 18.79 -3.17 0.77
N ILE A 150 18.47 -2.23 -0.11
CA ILE A 150 17.07 -1.89 -0.45
C ILE A 150 16.38 -3.03 -1.20
N GLU A 151 17.04 -3.63 -2.19
CA GLU A 151 16.43 -4.74 -2.93
C GLU A 151 16.27 -5.99 -2.05
N ASP A 152 17.23 -6.25 -1.16
CA ASP A 152 17.14 -7.30 -0.13
C ASP A 152 15.97 -7.04 0.81
N PHE A 153 15.82 -5.81 1.32
CA PHE A 153 14.65 -5.41 2.11
C PHE A 153 13.36 -5.63 1.31
N VAL A 154 13.30 -5.23 0.04
CA VAL A 154 12.12 -5.42 -0.79
C VAL A 154 11.75 -6.90 -0.90
N ASN A 155 12.74 -7.78 -1.11
CA ASN A 155 12.49 -9.23 -1.17
C ASN A 155 11.95 -9.76 0.17
N ILE A 156 12.60 -9.43 1.29
CA ILE A 156 12.16 -9.84 2.63
C ILE A 156 10.76 -9.31 2.96
N ALA A 157 10.46 -8.06 2.59
CA ALA A 157 9.16 -7.44 2.79
C ALA A 157 8.08 -8.14 1.94
N CYS A 158 8.36 -8.49 0.69
CA CYS A 158 7.38 -9.23 -0.13
C CYS A 158 7.00 -10.57 0.51
N ASP A 159 7.97 -11.26 1.11
CA ASP A 159 7.75 -12.54 1.79
C ASP A 159 7.00 -12.35 3.10
N THR A 160 7.36 -11.32 3.88
CA THR A 160 6.78 -11.04 5.20
C THR A 160 5.33 -10.56 5.11
N TYR A 161 5.04 -9.71 4.13
CA TYR A 161 3.72 -9.08 3.97
C TYR A 161 2.84 -9.78 2.93
N LEU A 162 3.39 -10.74 2.18
CA LEU A 162 2.69 -11.47 1.10
C LEU A 162 2.16 -10.54 -0.01
N VAL A 163 2.97 -9.58 -0.45
CA VAL A 163 2.63 -8.52 -1.42
C VAL A 163 3.68 -8.43 -2.54
N PRO A 164 3.35 -7.85 -3.71
CA PRO A 164 4.31 -7.75 -4.81
C PRO A 164 5.35 -6.65 -4.56
N LYS A 165 6.51 -6.76 -5.24
CA LYS A 165 7.60 -5.76 -5.14
C LYS A 165 7.12 -4.33 -5.40
N ALA A 166 6.22 -4.15 -6.37
CA ALA A 166 5.64 -2.85 -6.70
C ALA A 166 4.91 -2.20 -5.51
N ALA A 167 4.16 -2.99 -4.73
CA ALA A 167 3.46 -2.50 -3.54
C ALA A 167 4.44 -2.08 -2.45
N VAL A 168 5.52 -2.85 -2.23
CA VAL A 168 6.57 -2.50 -1.26
C VAL A 168 7.28 -1.20 -1.66
N LYS A 169 7.68 -1.05 -2.93
CA LYS A 169 8.35 0.16 -3.42
C LYS A 169 7.43 1.38 -3.31
N TYR A 170 6.16 1.23 -3.68
CA TYR A 170 5.15 2.27 -3.48
C TYR A 170 4.97 2.63 -2.00
N ARG A 171 5.03 1.65 -1.10
CA ARG A 171 4.91 1.86 0.35
C ARG A 171 6.08 2.66 0.91
N ILE A 172 7.31 2.39 0.47
CA ILE A 172 8.49 3.21 0.83
C ILE A 172 8.27 4.67 0.41
N GLU A 173 7.83 4.90 -0.83
CA GLU A 173 7.61 6.26 -1.35
C GLU A 173 6.49 6.99 -0.59
N ASN A 174 5.36 6.33 -0.35
CA ASN A 174 4.22 6.93 0.35
C ASN A 174 4.48 7.21 1.83
N LEU A 175 5.41 6.49 2.46
CA LEU A 175 5.82 6.68 3.84
C LEU A 175 7.08 7.53 4.00
N LYS A 176 7.63 8.12 2.93
CA LYS A 176 8.93 8.82 3.01
C LYS A 176 9.01 9.87 4.12
N TYR A 177 7.92 10.61 4.37
CA TYR A 177 7.86 11.60 5.43
C TYR A 177 7.88 10.97 6.82
N GLU A 178 7.14 9.88 7.01
CA GLU A 178 7.13 9.10 8.24
C GLU A 178 8.46 8.39 8.50
N ILE A 179 9.09 7.83 7.46
CA ILE A 179 10.40 7.18 7.50
C ILE A 179 11.47 8.19 7.93
N LEU A 180 11.50 9.38 7.33
CA LEU A 180 12.49 10.41 7.69
C LEU A 180 12.37 10.84 9.16
N GLN A 181 11.15 10.97 9.68
CA GLN A 181 10.92 11.26 11.10
C GLN A 181 11.53 10.17 11.99
N TYR A 182 11.27 8.90 11.67
CA TYR A 182 11.80 7.77 12.44
C TYR A 182 13.33 7.71 12.40
N TYR A 183 13.92 7.90 11.21
CA TYR A 183 15.37 7.93 11.03
C TYR A 183 16.05 9.10 11.76
N ALA A 184 15.34 10.21 11.96
CA ALA A 184 15.78 11.33 12.78
C ALA A 184 15.68 11.07 14.30
N GLY A 185 15.20 9.89 14.71
CA GLY A 185 15.09 9.48 16.11
C GLY A 185 13.74 9.80 16.76
N ILE A 186 12.72 10.20 15.98
CA ILE A 186 11.37 10.35 16.50
C ILE A 186 10.79 8.95 16.78
N LYS A 187 10.23 8.77 17.99
CA LYS A 187 9.62 7.49 18.37
C LYS A 187 8.41 7.20 17.49
N LEU A 188 8.13 5.93 17.26
CA LEU A 188 7.09 5.48 16.35
C LEU A 188 5.68 6.01 16.72
N GLU A 189 5.41 6.12 18.01
CA GLU A 189 4.18 6.71 18.57
C GLU A 189 4.03 8.21 18.34
N ASP A 190 5.15 8.92 18.13
CA ASP A 190 5.21 10.37 17.99
C ASP A 190 5.32 10.82 16.51
N ILE A 191 5.40 9.87 15.56
CA ILE A 191 5.44 10.17 14.13
C ILE A 191 4.16 10.89 13.70
N LYS A 192 4.33 12.03 13.04
CA LYS A 192 3.23 12.75 12.41
C LYS A 192 2.89 12.09 11.08
N ILE A 193 1.66 11.59 10.98
CA ILE A 193 1.09 11.13 9.72
C ILE A 193 0.49 12.33 9.01
N LEU A 194 0.97 12.68 7.81
CA LEU A 194 0.46 13.82 7.03
C LEU A 194 0.23 13.41 5.58
N SER A 195 -0.87 13.87 4.97
CA SER A 195 -1.05 13.74 3.53
C SER A 195 -0.04 14.61 2.77
N LYS A 196 0.24 14.28 1.50
CA LYS A 196 1.13 15.08 0.63
C LYS A 196 0.71 16.56 0.59
N LYS A 197 -0.60 16.82 0.44
CA LYS A 197 -1.17 18.18 0.44
C LYS A 197 -0.93 18.92 1.76
N GLN A 198 -0.97 18.22 2.90
CA GLN A 198 -0.69 18.82 4.20
C GLN A 198 0.81 19.11 4.39
N GLN A 199 1.69 18.24 3.87
CA GLN A 199 3.13 18.48 3.85
C GLN A 199 3.45 19.73 3.02
N GLU A 200 2.91 19.82 1.80
CA GLU A 200 3.06 20.97 0.90
C GLU A 200 2.55 22.27 1.55
N LYS A 201 1.38 22.25 2.19
CA LYS A 201 0.82 23.41 2.91
C LYS A 201 1.71 23.88 4.07
N GLN A 202 2.49 22.99 4.67
CA GLN A 202 3.44 23.29 5.73
C GLN A 202 4.84 23.61 5.21
N GLY A 203 5.05 23.67 3.89
CA GLY A 203 6.37 23.86 3.29
C GLY A 203 7.33 22.68 3.53
N LEU A 204 6.81 21.52 3.89
CA LEU A 204 7.60 20.31 4.14
C LEU A 204 7.83 19.58 2.82
N ARG A 205 9.09 19.29 2.50
CA ARG A 205 9.47 18.46 1.36
C ARG A 205 10.31 17.29 1.86
N ALA A 206 9.71 16.11 1.86
CA ALA A 206 10.44 14.87 2.02
C ALA A 206 10.98 14.45 0.64
N GLU A 207 12.30 14.43 0.50
CA GLU A 207 12.94 13.79 -0.64
C GLU A 207 12.62 12.28 -0.60
N SER A 208 12.46 11.66 -1.78
CA SER A 208 12.23 10.22 -1.82
C SER A 208 13.40 9.54 -1.15
N PHE A 209 13.12 8.55 -0.30
CA PHE A 209 14.16 7.70 0.25
C PHE A 209 14.99 7.15 -0.92
N ILE A 210 14.34 6.69 -2.00
CA ILE A 210 14.99 6.18 -3.22
C ILE A 210 15.86 7.26 -3.90
N ASP A 211 15.33 8.47 -4.10
CA ASP A 211 16.05 9.56 -4.80
C ASP A 211 17.23 10.14 -3.99
N ILE A 212 17.11 10.22 -2.65
CA ILE A 212 18.20 10.66 -1.76
C ILE A 212 19.45 9.81 -2.01
N PHE A 213 19.27 8.52 -2.32
CA PHE A 213 20.38 7.58 -2.47
C PHE A 213 21.04 7.62 -3.84
N ASP A 214 20.27 7.81 -4.91
CA ASP A 214 20.83 8.02 -6.24
C ASP A 214 21.80 9.22 -6.22
N HIS A 215 21.45 10.28 -5.49
CA HIS A 215 22.32 11.46 -5.31
C HIS A 215 23.55 11.23 -4.40
N ILE A 216 23.47 10.38 -3.36
CA ILE A 216 24.62 10.06 -2.50
C ILE A 216 25.63 9.16 -3.25
N ASN A 217 25.16 8.23 -4.08
CA ASN A 217 26.02 7.34 -4.87
C ASN A 217 26.70 8.06 -6.04
N GLU A 218 26.03 9.00 -6.71
CA GLU A 218 26.67 9.84 -7.74
C GLU A 218 27.84 10.66 -7.18
N LYS A 219 27.74 11.13 -5.92
CA LYS A 219 28.84 11.85 -5.25
C LYS A 219 29.95 10.93 -4.75
N SER A 220 29.63 9.66 -4.49
CA SER A 220 30.60 8.64 -4.04
C SER A 220 31.41 8.03 -5.20
N HIS A 221 30.95 8.24 -6.44
CA HIS A 221 31.64 7.82 -7.66
C HIS A 221 31.76 8.96 -8.68
N PRO A 222 32.64 9.97 -8.44
CA PRO A 222 32.85 11.06 -9.41
C PRO A 222 33.51 10.60 -10.73
N CYS A 223 33.98 9.36 -10.82
CA CYS A 223 34.77 8.84 -11.94
C CYS A 223 34.07 7.69 -12.68
N ARG A 224 32.89 7.91 -13.26
CA ARG A 224 32.40 7.11 -14.41
C ARG A 224 31.62 7.93 -15.45
N ARG A 225 32.01 9.19 -15.67
CA ARG A 225 31.65 9.92 -16.89
C ARG A 225 32.90 10.45 -17.59
N ARG A 226 33.56 9.56 -18.33
CA ARG A 226 34.47 9.79 -19.47
C ARG A 226 34.56 8.42 -20.18
N ASN A 227 34.40 8.23 -21.48
CA ASN A 227 34.11 9.05 -22.65
C ASN A 227 33.39 8.13 -23.66
N ASP A 228 32.51 8.70 -24.46
CA ASP A 228 32.37 8.51 -25.92
C ASP A 228 32.91 7.20 -26.52
N PHE A 229 32.01 6.29 -26.93
CA PHE A 229 31.62 6.00 -28.34
C PHE A 229 30.49 4.97 -28.35
#